data_AF-A0A6V7V7Q0-F1
#
_entry.id   AF-A0A6V7V7Q0-F1
#
_cell.length_a   1.000
_cell.length_b   1.000
_cell.length_c   1.000
_cell.angle_alpha   90.00
_cell.angle_beta   90.00
_cell.angle_gamma   90.00
#
_symmetry.space_group_name_H-M   'P 1'
#
loop_
_entity.id
_entity.type
_entity.pdbx_description
1 polymer ?
#
loop_
_entity_poly.entity_id
_entity_poly.type
_entity_poly.pdbx_seq_one_letter_code
_entity_poly.pdbx_strand_id
1 'polypeptide(L)'
;MPTNCSNGPQLIWNGNCYSGLTEIGSFWDNLPSTQHEVICLDAHRIDPTSDDMSIVVLSMGKVTIGGLTHAYNQSLVLILEDGTYKVKSDTYRLMD
;
A
#
# COMPACT_ATOMS: atom_id res chain seq x y z
N MET A 1 -1.82 22.63 -0.91
CA MET A 1 -1.66 22.38 0.53
C MET A 1 -0.80 21.14 0.66
N PRO A 2 0.37 21.16 1.32
CA PRO A 2 1.09 19.92 1.60
C PRO A 2 0.26 19.14 2.61
N THR A 3 -0.20 17.94 2.24
CA THR A 3 -0.85 17.00 3.14
C THR A 3 0.16 16.62 4.22
N ASN A 4 -0.08 17.12 5.42
CA ASN A 4 0.81 16.95 6.57
C ASN A 4 0.65 15.51 7.07
N CYS A 5 1.38 14.58 6.45
CA CYS A 5 1.29 13.18 6.80
C CYS A 5 2.30 12.90 7.93
N SER A 6 1.80 12.44 9.06
CA SER A 6 2.58 12.20 10.29
C SER A 6 3.62 11.08 10.10
N ASN A 7 4.59 10.98 11.02
CA ASN A 7 5.65 9.96 11.04
C ASN A 7 5.16 8.49 11.15
N GLY A 8 3.85 8.24 11.18
CA GLY A 8 3.24 6.89 11.23
C GLY A 8 3.12 6.22 9.85
N PRO A 9 2.54 5.01 9.80
CA PRO A 9 2.21 4.37 8.52
C PRO A 9 1.13 5.16 7.77
N GLN A 10 1.16 5.13 6.43
CA GLN A 10 0.28 5.90 5.57
C GLN A 10 -0.36 5.02 4.50
N LEU A 11 -1.64 5.28 4.20
CA LEU A 11 -2.36 4.72 3.07
C LEU A 11 -2.90 5.86 2.19
N ILE A 12 -2.62 5.80 0.89
CA ILE A 12 -3.20 6.68 -0.12
C ILE A 12 -4.07 5.82 -1.04
N TRP A 13 -5.38 5.87 -0.87
CA TRP A 13 -6.34 5.09 -1.65
C TRP A 13 -7.10 5.98 -2.63
N ASN A 14 -6.86 5.82 -3.93
CA ASN A 14 -7.43 6.64 -5.01
C ASN A 14 -7.24 8.16 -4.79
N GLY A 15 -6.16 8.55 -4.10
CA GLY A 15 -5.86 9.95 -3.76
C GLY A 15 -6.37 10.41 -2.39
N ASN A 16 -7.11 9.59 -1.66
CA ASN A 16 -7.52 9.86 -0.28
C ASN A 16 -6.45 9.35 0.70
N CYS A 17 -6.00 10.20 1.62
CA CYS A 17 -4.95 9.88 2.58
C CYS A 17 -5.55 9.45 3.93
N TYR A 18 -5.05 8.33 4.47
CA TYR A 18 -5.35 7.80 5.80
C TYR A 18 -4.03 7.63 6.55
N SER A 19 -3.93 8.17 7.77
CA SER A 19 -2.66 8.23 8.50
C SER A 19 -2.76 7.53 9.86
N GLY A 20 -1.81 6.64 10.11
CA GLY A 20 -1.73 5.87 11.37
C GLY A 20 -2.62 4.63 11.39
N LEU A 21 -2.29 3.71 12.28
CA LEU A 21 -2.92 2.38 12.34
C LEU A 21 -4.43 2.43 12.62
N THR A 22 -4.89 3.39 13.40
CA THR A 22 -6.33 3.53 13.73
C THR A 22 -7.16 3.89 12.51
N GLU A 23 -6.75 4.90 11.73
CA GLU A 23 -7.48 5.32 10.53
C GLU A 23 -7.39 4.26 9.43
N ILE A 24 -6.21 3.66 9.26
CA ILE A 24 -5.98 2.60 8.28
C ILE A 24 -6.79 1.34 8.63
N GLY A 25 -6.80 0.93 9.90
CA GLY A 25 -7.61 -0.20 10.37
C GLY A 25 -9.10 0.03 10.12
N SER A 26 -9.60 1.21 10.51
CA SER A 26 -10.99 1.60 10.24
C SER A 26 -11.31 1.60 8.74
N PHE A 27 -10.40 2.07 7.88
CA PHE A 27 -10.58 1.99 6.44
C PHE A 27 -10.77 0.54 5.96
N TRP A 28 -9.90 -0.38 6.37
CA TRP A 28 -9.99 -1.79 5.95
C TRP A 28 -11.23 -2.50 6.51
N ASP A 29 -11.64 -2.20 7.75
CA ASP A 29 -12.86 -2.76 8.36
C ASP A 29 -14.13 -2.34 7.61
N ASN A 30 -14.13 -1.15 7.00
CA ASN A 30 -15.27 -0.62 6.25
C ASN A 30 -15.20 -0.90 4.74
N LEU A 31 -14.06 -1.40 4.24
CA LEU A 31 -13.91 -1.73 2.82
C LEU A 31 -14.74 -2.99 2.49
N PRO A 32 -15.54 -3.01 1.41
CA PRO A 32 -16.20 -4.23 0.97
C PRO A 32 -15.19 -5.35 0.72
N SER A 33 -15.64 -6.60 0.86
CA SER A 33 -14.80 -7.77 0.57
C SER A 33 -14.14 -7.65 -0.81
N THR A 34 -12.85 -7.97 -0.87
CA THR A 34 -12.05 -7.87 -2.08
C THR A 34 -11.48 -9.22 -2.51
N GLN A 35 -11.38 -9.44 -3.81
CA GLN A 35 -10.62 -10.54 -4.40
C GLN A 35 -9.59 -9.96 -5.36
N HIS A 36 -8.31 -10.18 -5.07
CA HIS A 36 -7.20 -9.70 -5.89
C HIS A 36 -6.65 -10.83 -6.77
N GLU A 37 -6.45 -10.55 -8.05
CA GLU A 37 -5.65 -11.33 -8.99
C GLU A 37 -4.39 -10.52 -9.30
N VAL A 38 -3.25 -10.92 -8.73
CA VAL A 38 -1.96 -10.26 -8.97
C VAL A 38 -1.39 -10.78 -10.29
N ILE A 39 -1.11 -9.85 -11.22
CA ILE A 39 -0.58 -10.18 -12.55
C ILE A 39 0.92 -9.90 -12.62
N CYS A 40 1.33 -8.75 -12.10
CA CYS A 40 2.73 -8.33 -12.07
C CYS A 40 3.13 -7.99 -10.64
N LEU A 41 4.36 -8.37 -10.28
CA LEU A 41 5.01 -8.00 -9.03
C LEU A 41 6.47 -7.67 -9.33
N ASP A 42 6.94 -6.55 -8.80
CA ASP A 42 8.34 -6.15 -8.86
C ASP A 42 8.78 -5.59 -7.50
N ALA A 43 10.05 -5.76 -7.15
CA ALA A 43 10.57 -5.35 -5.85
C ALA A 43 12.02 -4.89 -5.92
N HIS A 44 12.30 -3.77 -5.24
CA HIS A 44 13.63 -3.17 -5.18
C HIS A 44 14.00 -2.78 -3.75
N ARG A 45 15.29 -2.87 -3.42
CA ARG A 45 15.84 -2.18 -2.24
C ARG A 45 15.75 -0.67 -2.47
N ILE A 46 15.29 0.06 -1.46
CA ILE A 46 15.18 1.53 -1.55
C ILE A 46 16.57 2.15 -1.68
N ASP A 47 17.49 1.68 -0.84
CA ASP A 47 18.91 1.98 -0.94
C ASP A 47 19.68 0.66 -0.85
N PRO A 48 20.16 0.09 -1.97
CA PRO A 48 20.92 -1.15 -1.96
C PRO A 48 22.32 -1.00 -1.37
N THR A 49 22.77 0.23 -1.09
CA THR A 49 24.11 0.52 -0.54
C THR A 49 24.13 0.68 0.97
N SER A 50 22.97 0.84 1.60
CA SER A 50 22.84 0.96 3.05
C SER A 50 22.47 -0.36 3.73
N ASP A 51 22.69 -0.43 5.04
CA ASP A 51 22.24 -1.55 5.89
C ASP A 51 20.71 -1.57 6.07
N ASP A 52 20.00 -0.51 5.66
CA ASP A 52 18.54 -0.45 5.71
C ASP A 52 17.94 -1.46 4.72
N MET A 53 17.25 -2.46 5.27
CA MET A 53 16.62 -3.54 4.51
C MET A 53 15.27 -3.14 3.88
N SER A 54 14.90 -1.86 3.92
CA SER A 54 13.65 -1.38 3.35
C SER A 54 13.54 -1.65 1.85
N ILE A 55 12.35 -2.07 1.44
CA ILE A 55 12.03 -2.43 0.05
C ILE A 55 10.80 -1.67 -0.44
N VAL A 56 10.82 -1.31 -1.72
CA VAL A 56 9.62 -0.90 -2.45
C VAL A 56 9.11 -2.10 -3.24
N VAL A 57 7.81 -2.35 -3.18
CA VAL A 57 7.13 -3.41 -3.91
C VAL A 57 6.06 -2.77 -4.78
N LEU A 58 6.11 -3.03 -6.07
CA LEU A 58 5.08 -2.63 -7.02
C LEU A 58 4.27 -3.86 -7.41
N SER A 59 2.96 -3.75 -7.32
CA SER A 59 2.04 -4.79 -7.79
C SER A 59 0.97 -4.19 -8.70
N MET A 60 0.60 -4.96 -9.72
CA MET A 60 -0.47 -4.60 -10.64
C MET A 60 -1.32 -5.83 -10.91
N GLY A 61 -2.61 -5.61 -11.15
CA GLY A 61 -3.50 -6.73 -11.41
C GLY A 61 -4.95 -6.30 -11.53
N LYS A 62 -5.84 -7.21 -11.15
CA LYS A 62 -7.27 -6.96 -11.06
C LYS A 62 -7.73 -7.09 -9.62
N VAL A 63 -8.70 -6.27 -9.25
CA VAL A 63 -9.40 -6.38 -7.98
C VAL A 63 -10.90 -6.43 -8.24
N THR A 64 -11.59 -7.35 -7.57
CA THR A 64 -13.05 -7.33 -7.47
C THR A 64 -13.43 -6.78 -6.11
N ILE A 65 -14.10 -5.62 -6.06
CA ILE A 65 -14.55 -4.95 -4.83
C ILE A 65 -16.06 -4.71 -4.96
N GLY A 66 -16.85 -5.19 -4.00
CA GLY A 66 -18.31 -5.00 -4.04
C GLY A 66 -18.98 -5.58 -5.29
N GLY A 67 -18.37 -6.61 -5.90
CA GLY A 67 -18.87 -7.26 -7.12
C GLY A 67 -18.44 -6.59 -8.43
N LEU A 68 -17.69 -5.49 -8.39
CA LEU A 68 -17.15 -4.82 -9.58
C LEU A 68 -15.66 -5.10 -9.72
N THR A 69 -15.22 -5.43 -10.94
CA THR A 69 -13.81 -5.72 -11.24
C THR A 69 -13.13 -4.53 -11.89
N HIS A 70 -11.99 -4.12 -11.33
CA HIS A 70 -11.16 -3.01 -11.78
C HIS A 70 -9.73 -3.48 -11.98
N ALA A 71 -8.99 -2.85 -12.90
CA ALA A 71 -7.54 -2.93 -12.88
C ALA A 71 -7.00 -2.03 -11.77
N TYR A 72 -5.93 -2.46 -11.09
CA TYR A 72 -5.30 -1.69 -10.02
C TYR A 72 -3.78 -1.63 -10.17
N ASN A 73 -3.22 -0.56 -9.62
CA ASN A 73 -1.80 -0.43 -9.31
C ASN A 73 -1.63 -0.15 -7.83
N GLN A 74 -0.69 -0.85 -7.19
CA GLN A 74 -0.35 -0.65 -5.79
C GLN A 74 1.17 -0.58 -5.61
N SER A 75 1.64 0.40 -4.84
CA SER A 75 3.03 0.54 -4.41
C SER A 75 3.10 0.48 -2.90
N LEU A 76 3.91 -0.43 -2.38
CA LEU A 76 4.17 -0.59 -0.95
C LEU A 76 5.61 -0.21 -0.63
N VAL A 77 5.82 0.56 0.43
CA VAL A 77 7.11 0.73 1.09
C VAL A 77 7.09 -0.13 2.34
N LEU A 78 7.95 -1.14 2.37
CA LEU A 78 8.09 -2.06 3.50
C LEU A 78 9.38 -1.76 4.24
N ILE A 79 9.29 -1.64 5.57
CA ILE A 79 10.42 -1.47 6.48
C ILE A 79 10.58 -2.74 7.31
N LEU A 80 11.82 -3.09 7.66
CA LEU A 80 12.11 -4.26 8.50
C LEU A 80 12.17 -3.82 9.97
N GLU A 81 11.19 -4.23 10.78
CA GLU A 81 11.16 -3.99 12.22
C GLU A 81 11.08 -5.32 12.96
N ASP A 82 12.01 -5.55 13.90
CA ASP A 82 12.07 -6.77 14.71
C ASP A 82 12.04 -8.07 13.86
N GLY A 83 12.72 -8.05 12.70
CA GLY A 83 12.78 -9.19 11.77
C GLY A 83 11.52 -9.42 10.93
N THR A 84 10.54 -8.50 10.99
CA THR A 84 9.28 -8.60 10.24
C THR A 84 9.10 -7.37 9.33
N TYR A 85 8.77 -7.59 8.06
CA TYR A 85 8.41 -6.50 7.16
C TYR A 85 7.04 -5.92 7.53
N LYS A 86 6.98 -4.60 7.70
CA LYS A 86 5.75 -3.84 7.96
C LYS A 86 5.57 -2.77 6.91
N VAL A 87 4.32 -2.48 6.57
CA VAL A 87 3.97 -1.43 5.60
C VAL A 87 4.15 -0.07 6.24
N LYS A 88 5.08 0.73 5.71
CA LYS A 88 5.28 2.14 6.09
C LYS A 88 4.44 3.06 5.22
N SER A 89 4.32 2.76 3.93
CA SER A 89 3.49 3.51 2.99
C SER A 89 2.81 2.56 2.02
N ASP A 90 1.52 2.75 1.78
CA ASP A 90 0.72 2.06 0.78
C ASP A 90 0.06 3.10 -0.13
N THR A 91 0.30 3.00 -1.43
CA THR A 91 -0.38 3.82 -2.44
C THR A 91 -1.12 2.92 -3.40
N TYR A 92 -2.45 3.01 -3.41
CA TYR A 92 -3.34 2.18 -4.19
C TYR A 92 -4.18 3.03 -5.14
N ARG A 93 -4.29 2.61 -6.40
CA ARG A 93 -5.08 3.30 -7.42
C ARG A 93 -5.80 2.31 -8.33
N LEU A 94 -7.11 2.50 -8.47
CA LEU A 94 -7.93 1.91 -9.53
C LEU A 94 -7.66 2.65 -10.86
N MET A 95 -7.64 1.91 -11.96
CA MET A 95 -7.16 2.38 -13.27
C MET A 95 -8.26 2.74 -14.27
N ASP A 96 -9.52 2.74 -13.84
CA ASP A 96 -10.69 3.13 -14.63
C ASP A 96 -11.08 4.61 -14.50
#